data_AF-A0A2S0VQE6-F1
#
_entry.id   AF-A0A2S0VQE6-F1
#
_cell.length_a   1.000
_cell.length_b   1.000
_cell.length_c   1.000
_cell.angle_alpha   90.00
_cell.angle_beta   90.00
_cell.angle_gamma   90.00
#
_symmetry.space_group_name_H-M   'P 1'
#
loop_
_entity.id
_entity.type
_entity.pdbx_description
1 polymer ?
#
loop_
_entity_poly.entity_id
_entity_poly.type
_entity_poly.pdbx_seq_one_letter_code
_entity_poly.pdbx_strand_id
1 'polypeptide(L)'
;MVTPHFTVVTNFVLAAIPFVLATYLFLFSRHRSILWWLLLIVCIAFLPNSAYVVTDIIHFIAATKDPSYSFTKVWLVLLPAYIIFISINFEFYVISIRMMQNSLRIHRSAKLAVWFIPFIHLLCAIGVYLGRVQRLESYDIIQNPLVVFKDLYYDLTHEKPVLIILGFTLLFYGLYLVFNQLNQKIGLNTWLDNKMQTKQ
;
A
#
# COMPACT_ATOMS: atom_id res chain seq x y z
N MET A 1 -11.59 -19.90 -15.66
CA MET A 1 -11.04 -20.41 -14.37
C MET A 1 -9.60 -19.95 -14.28
N VAL A 2 -9.36 -18.76 -13.71
CA VAL A 2 -7.99 -18.28 -13.45
C VAL A 2 -7.55 -18.93 -12.15
N THR A 3 -6.47 -19.71 -12.20
CA THR A 3 -5.95 -20.42 -11.03
C THR A 3 -5.53 -19.40 -9.96
N PRO A 4 -6.01 -19.51 -8.71
CA PRO A 4 -5.78 -18.51 -7.66
C PRO A 4 -4.29 -18.33 -7.28
N HIS A 5 -3.41 -19.23 -7.71
CA HIS A 5 -1.97 -19.16 -7.44
C HIS A 5 -1.25 -18.03 -8.20
N PHE A 6 -1.67 -17.68 -9.41
CA PHE A 6 -0.96 -16.65 -10.20
C PHE A 6 -1.22 -15.23 -9.69
N THR A 7 -2.43 -14.95 -9.20
CA THR A 7 -2.84 -13.61 -8.75
C THR A 7 -2.15 -13.22 -7.45
N VAL A 8 -2.03 -14.14 -6.49
CA VAL A 8 -1.41 -13.86 -5.18
C VAL A 8 0.09 -13.56 -5.32
N VAL A 9 0.80 -14.32 -6.16
CA VAL A 9 2.23 -14.09 -6.43
C VAL A 9 2.45 -12.76 -7.15
N THR A 10 1.59 -12.45 -8.12
CA THR A 10 1.67 -11.16 -8.85
C THR A 10 1.42 -9.99 -7.90
N ASN A 11 0.40 -10.08 -7.04
CA ASN A 11 0.11 -9.06 -6.04
C ASN A 11 1.25 -8.92 -5.02
N PHE A 12 1.91 -10.02 -4.63
CA PHE A 12 3.11 -9.96 -3.79
C PHE A 12 4.24 -9.14 -4.44
N VAL A 13 4.57 -9.48 -5.69
CA VAL A 13 5.66 -8.82 -6.41
C VAL A 13 5.35 -7.34 -6.57
N LEU A 14 4.12 -7.01 -6.96
CA LEU A 14 3.68 -5.63 -7.12
C LEU A 14 3.70 -4.85 -5.79
N ALA A 15 3.32 -5.47 -4.69
CA ALA A 15 3.38 -4.88 -3.36
C ALA A 15 4.81 -4.70 -2.83
N ALA A 16 5.77 -5.48 -3.31
CA ALA A 16 7.19 -5.31 -2.97
C ALA A 16 7.86 -4.14 -3.72
N ILE A 17 7.36 -3.75 -4.90
CA ILE A 17 7.92 -2.65 -5.70
C ILE A 17 8.10 -1.35 -4.91
N PRO A 18 7.07 -0.77 -4.26
CA PRO A 18 7.24 0.50 -3.56
C PRO A 18 8.22 0.39 -2.39
N PHE A 19 8.31 -0.77 -1.73
CA PHE A 19 9.30 -1.00 -0.68
C PHE A 19 10.74 -1.03 -1.22
N VAL A 20 10.98 -1.75 -2.31
CA VAL A 20 12.30 -1.81 -2.96
C VAL A 20 12.70 -0.42 -3.45
N LEU A 21 11.76 0.30 -4.09
CA LEU A 21 12.00 1.66 -4.57
C LEU A 21 12.26 2.64 -3.43
N ALA A 22 11.45 2.63 -2.36
CA ALA A 22 11.67 3.47 -1.19
C ALA A 22 13.04 3.18 -0.55
N THR A 23 13.39 1.90 -0.41
CA THR A 23 14.70 1.48 0.09
C THR A 23 15.84 2.01 -0.77
N TYR A 24 15.74 1.85 -2.09
CA TYR A 24 16.73 2.41 -3.00
C TYR A 24 16.82 3.94 -2.89
N LEU A 25 15.69 4.64 -2.91
CA LEU A 25 15.62 6.11 -2.93
C LEU A 25 16.15 6.74 -1.64
N PHE A 26 15.77 6.23 -0.48
CA PHE A 26 16.06 6.87 0.80
C PHE A 26 17.25 6.24 1.53
N LEU A 27 17.53 4.94 1.34
CA LEU A 27 18.67 4.25 1.99
C LEU A 27 19.92 4.15 1.10
N PHE A 28 19.81 4.07 -0.23
CA PHE A 28 21.00 3.89 -1.09
C PHE A 28 21.35 5.09 -1.98
N SER A 29 20.35 5.81 -2.50
CA SER A 29 20.61 6.91 -3.44
C SER A 29 21.19 8.17 -2.77
N ARG A 30 22.33 8.66 -3.26
CA ARG A 30 23.06 9.79 -2.67
C ARG A 30 22.69 11.16 -3.27
N HIS A 31 22.12 11.18 -4.48
CA HIS A 31 21.79 12.41 -5.21
C HIS A 31 20.34 12.40 -5.72
N ARG A 32 19.66 13.54 -5.62
CA ARG A 32 18.28 13.74 -6.11
C ARG A 32 18.27 14.13 -7.58
N SER A 33 18.68 13.21 -8.45
CA SER A 33 18.62 13.39 -9.90
C SER A 33 17.17 13.38 -10.42
N ILE A 34 16.96 13.73 -11.69
CA ILE A 34 15.66 13.61 -12.36
C ILE A 34 15.12 12.17 -12.23
N LEU A 35 15.99 11.17 -12.39
CA LEU A 35 15.64 9.76 -12.22
C LEU A 35 15.15 9.46 -10.79
N TRP A 36 15.72 10.09 -9.76
CA TRP A 36 15.27 9.94 -8.38
C TRP A 36 13.81 10.40 -8.21
N TRP A 37 13.45 11.54 -8.81
CA TRP A 37 12.09 12.06 -8.76
C TRP A 37 11.10 11.20 -9.55
N LEU A 38 11.51 10.68 -10.71
CA LEU A 38 10.69 9.73 -11.48
C LEU A 38 10.42 8.45 -10.70
N LEU A 39 11.45 7.87 -10.09
CA LEU A 39 11.31 6.68 -9.25
C LEU A 39 10.46 6.94 -8.01
N LEU A 40 10.50 8.15 -7.43
CA LEU A 40 9.60 8.53 -6.33
C LEU A 40 8.14 8.55 -6.78
N ILE A 41 7.85 9.11 -7.96
CA ILE A 41 6.49 9.12 -8.53
C ILE A 41 6.00 7.69 -8.73
N VAL A 42 6.84 6.82 -9.32
CA VAL A 42 6.50 5.39 -9.48
C VAL A 42 6.28 4.74 -8.11
N CYS A 43 7.12 5.02 -7.12
CA CYS A 43 6.97 4.49 -5.77
C CYS A 43 5.62 4.89 -5.14
N ILE A 44 5.20 6.15 -5.29
CA ILE A 44 3.90 6.64 -4.79
C ILE A 44 2.75 6.01 -5.57
N ALA A 45 2.88 5.88 -6.90
CA ALA A 45 1.85 5.28 -7.75
C ALA A 45 1.61 3.79 -7.45
N PHE A 46 2.66 3.05 -7.06
CA PHE A 46 2.57 1.64 -6.67
C PHE A 46 2.30 1.42 -5.18
N LEU A 47 2.38 2.46 -4.35
CA LEU A 47 2.11 2.36 -2.90
C LEU A 47 0.70 1.84 -2.56
N PRO A 48 -0.39 2.23 -3.27
CA PRO A 48 -1.71 1.66 -3.07
C PRO A 48 -1.72 0.14 -3.25
N ASN A 49 -0.86 -0.42 -4.10
CA ASN A 49 -0.80 -1.85 -4.39
C ASN A 49 -0.31 -2.67 -3.19
N SER A 50 0.56 -2.11 -2.34
CA SER A 50 0.93 -2.76 -1.07
C SER A 50 -0.24 -2.81 -0.08
N ALA A 51 -1.04 -1.75 -0.01
CA ALA A 51 -2.24 -1.71 0.84
C ALA A 51 -3.40 -2.55 0.27
N TYR A 52 -3.45 -2.69 -1.06
CA TYR A 52 -4.44 -3.46 -1.81
C TYR A 52 -4.55 -4.91 -1.32
N VAL A 53 -3.42 -5.51 -0.94
CA VAL A 53 -3.35 -6.88 -0.42
C VAL A 53 -4.25 -7.10 0.80
N VAL A 54 -4.51 -6.07 1.63
CA VAL A 54 -5.45 -6.18 2.75
C VAL A 54 -6.87 -6.50 2.27
N THR A 55 -7.24 -5.99 1.10
CA THR A 55 -8.56 -6.25 0.48
C THR A 55 -8.66 -7.63 -0.18
N ASP A 56 -7.53 -8.31 -0.40
CA ASP A 56 -7.51 -9.65 -1.01
C ASP A 56 -8.10 -10.73 -0.10
N ILE A 57 -8.38 -10.42 1.17
CA ILE A 57 -9.10 -11.29 2.11
C ILE A 57 -10.44 -11.79 1.55
N ILE A 58 -11.04 -11.07 0.59
CA ILE A 58 -12.25 -11.51 -0.13
C ILE A 58 -12.02 -12.84 -0.85
N HIS A 59 -10.83 -13.10 -1.39
CA HIS A 59 -10.49 -14.37 -2.05
C HIS A 59 -10.38 -15.51 -1.04
N PHE A 60 -9.86 -15.22 0.16
CA PHE A 60 -9.87 -16.17 1.26
C PHE A 60 -11.32 -16.52 1.67
N ILE A 61 -12.20 -15.51 1.80
CA ILE A 61 -13.62 -15.72 2.11
C ILE A 61 -14.33 -16.51 0.99
N ALA A 62 -13.96 -16.30 -0.27
CA ALA A 62 -14.48 -17.09 -1.38
C ALA A 62 -14.02 -18.56 -1.27
N ALA A 63 -12.74 -18.80 -0.96
CA ALA A 63 -12.20 -20.14 -0.75
C ALA A 63 -12.81 -20.86 0.46
N THR A 64 -13.23 -20.13 1.52
CA THR A 64 -13.90 -20.74 2.68
C THR A 64 -15.35 -21.18 2.38
N LYS A 65 -15.98 -20.60 1.34
CA LYS A 65 -17.34 -20.94 0.90
C LYS A 65 -17.38 -22.01 -0.19
N ASP A 66 -16.24 -22.32 -0.79
CA ASP A 66 -16.14 -23.31 -1.86
C ASP A 66 -16.13 -24.74 -1.25
N PRO A 67 -17.09 -25.61 -1.62
CA PRO A 67 -17.20 -26.98 -1.09
C PRO A 67 -15.98 -27.87 -1.38
N SER A 68 -15.12 -27.48 -2.33
CA SER A 68 -13.93 -28.26 -2.70
C SER A 68 -12.81 -28.19 -1.66
N TYR A 69 -12.83 -27.19 -0.75
CA TYR A 69 -11.86 -27.06 0.32
C TYR A 69 -12.37 -27.68 1.61
N SER A 70 -11.63 -28.66 2.13
CA SER A 70 -11.87 -29.20 3.48
C SER A 70 -11.64 -28.14 4.55
N PHE A 71 -12.54 -28.07 5.54
CA PHE A 71 -12.47 -27.14 6.68
C PHE A 71 -11.08 -27.12 7.33
N THR A 72 -10.46 -28.29 7.53
CA THR A 72 -9.12 -28.40 8.11
C THR A 72 -8.05 -27.71 7.28
N LYS A 73 -8.11 -27.80 5.94
CA LYS A 73 -7.15 -27.14 5.05
C LYS A 73 -7.31 -25.62 5.07
N VAL A 74 -8.55 -25.14 5.13
CA VAL A 74 -8.83 -23.69 5.21
C VAL A 74 -8.26 -23.10 6.50
N TRP A 75 -8.50 -23.74 7.63
CA TRP A 75 -8.09 -23.22 8.94
C TRP A 75 -6.60 -23.41 9.27
N LEU A 76 -6.02 -24.58 8.96
CA LEU A 76 -4.64 -24.87 9.36
C LEU A 76 -3.59 -24.43 8.33
N VAL A 77 -3.97 -24.27 7.07
CA VAL A 77 -3.01 -23.97 5.99
C VAL A 77 -3.30 -22.60 5.36
N LEU A 78 -4.52 -22.39 4.86
CA LEU A 78 -4.82 -21.17 4.11
C LEU A 78 -4.87 -19.93 5.02
N LEU A 79 -5.51 -20.01 6.19
CA LEU A 79 -5.65 -18.87 7.09
C LEU A 79 -4.27 -18.34 7.58
N PRO A 80 -3.36 -19.17 8.14
CA PRO A 80 -2.04 -18.69 8.54
C PRO A 80 -1.23 -18.13 7.36
N ALA A 81 -1.29 -18.79 6.20
CA ALA A 81 -0.60 -18.32 5.00
C ALA A 81 -1.09 -16.94 4.56
N TYR A 82 -2.41 -16.70 4.57
CA TYR A 82 -2.99 -15.39 4.24
C TYR A 82 -2.66 -14.32 5.28
N ILE A 83 -2.65 -14.66 6.57
CA ILE A 83 -2.26 -13.70 7.63
C ILE A 83 -0.81 -13.27 7.44
N ILE A 84 0.10 -14.22 7.19
CA ILE A 84 1.52 -13.93 6.93
C ILE A 84 1.66 -13.08 5.67
N PHE A 85 0.98 -13.47 4.60
CA PHE A 85 0.99 -12.74 3.33
C PHE A 85 0.53 -11.30 3.50
N ILE A 86 -0.63 -11.06 4.13
CA ILE A 86 -1.15 -9.71 4.34
C ILE A 86 -0.21 -8.90 5.25
N SER A 87 0.31 -9.53 6.32
CA SER A 87 1.19 -8.85 7.27
C SER A 87 2.50 -8.40 6.62
N ILE A 88 3.14 -9.24 5.79
CA ILE A 88 4.38 -8.88 5.08
C ILE A 88 4.14 -7.73 4.09
N ASN A 89 3.09 -7.83 3.28
CA ASN A 89 2.81 -6.79 2.27
C ASN A 89 2.40 -5.46 2.93
N PHE A 90 1.64 -5.52 4.02
CA PHE A 90 1.30 -4.32 4.77
C PHE A 90 2.52 -3.73 5.50
N GLU A 91 3.47 -4.55 5.93
CA GLU A 91 4.73 -4.06 6.48
C GLU A 91 5.58 -3.33 5.43
N PHE A 92 5.61 -3.81 4.19
CA PHE A 92 6.22 -3.07 3.06
C PHE A 92 5.59 -1.69 2.87
N TYR A 93 4.28 -1.59 3.02
CA TYR A 93 3.55 -0.32 2.99
C TYR A 93 3.96 0.62 4.15
N VAL A 94 4.00 0.10 5.38
CA VAL A 94 4.34 0.85 6.59
C VAL A 94 5.77 1.39 6.52
N ILE A 95 6.74 0.54 6.18
CA ILE A 95 8.16 0.94 6.06
C ILE A 95 8.33 2.01 4.98
N SER A 96 7.68 1.84 3.82
CA SER A 96 7.76 2.81 2.73
C SER A 96 7.27 4.20 3.15
N ILE A 97 6.11 4.28 3.81
CA ILE A 97 5.56 5.53 4.34
C ILE A 97 6.48 6.13 5.40
N ARG A 98 7.00 5.31 6.32
CA ARG A 98 7.89 5.77 7.38
C ARG A 98 9.16 6.40 6.82
N MET A 99 9.76 5.78 5.81
CA MET A 99 10.95 6.31 5.13
C MET A 99 10.67 7.64 4.42
N MET A 100 9.54 7.75 3.71
CA MET A 100 9.10 9.01 3.10
C MET A 100 8.86 10.10 4.16
N GLN A 101 8.17 9.76 5.24
CA GLN A 101 7.87 10.66 6.35
C GLN A 101 9.16 11.20 6.99
N ASN A 102 10.10 10.33 7.29
CA ASN A 102 11.37 10.72 7.90
C ASN A 102 12.21 11.58 6.95
N SER A 103 12.23 11.24 5.66
CA SER A 103 12.90 12.08 4.67
C SER A 103 12.31 13.51 4.63
N LEU A 104 10.99 13.66 4.70
CA LEU A 104 10.31 14.96 4.81
C LEU A 104 10.65 15.67 6.13
N ARG A 105 10.69 14.93 7.24
CA ARG A 105 11.01 15.49 8.57
C ARG A 105 12.43 16.06 8.60
N ILE A 106 13.39 15.35 8.01
CA ILE A 106 14.80 15.75 8.04
C ILE A 106 15.09 16.88 7.03
N HIS A 107 14.59 16.80 5.80
CA HIS A 107 14.99 17.72 4.72
C HIS A 107 14.02 18.87 4.44
N ARG A 108 12.81 18.86 5.02
CA ARG A 108 11.78 19.87 4.76
C ARG A 108 11.25 20.47 6.05
N SER A 109 10.30 19.81 6.70
CA SER A 109 9.79 20.26 7.99
C SER A 109 9.06 19.13 8.72
N ALA A 110 9.12 19.16 10.05
CA ALA A 110 8.36 18.25 10.90
C ALA A 110 6.85 18.40 10.70
N LYS A 111 6.35 19.64 10.49
CA LYS A 111 4.92 19.90 10.23
C LYS A 111 4.44 19.21 8.96
N LEU A 112 5.20 19.30 7.86
CA LEU A 112 4.85 18.64 6.61
C LEU A 112 4.84 17.12 6.77
N ALA A 113 5.79 16.56 7.52
CA ALA A 113 5.84 15.13 7.80
C ALA A 113 4.63 14.61 8.62
N VAL A 114 4.02 15.46 9.46
CA VAL A 114 2.78 15.10 10.19
C VAL A 114 1.59 15.08 9.24
N TRP A 115 1.42 16.13 8.42
CA TRP A 115 0.32 16.21 7.44
C TRP A 115 0.44 15.18 6.31
N PHE A 116 1.65 14.71 6.02
CA PHE A 116 1.91 13.69 5.02
C PHE A 116 1.21 12.36 5.33
N ILE A 117 1.14 11.93 6.60
CA ILE A 117 0.55 10.63 6.96
C ILE A 117 -0.93 10.53 6.56
N PRO A 118 -1.84 11.41 7.02
CA PRO A 118 -3.25 11.30 6.62
C PRO A 118 -3.43 11.49 5.11
N PHE A 119 -2.63 12.35 4.48
CA PHE A 119 -2.67 12.57 3.04
C PHE A 119 -2.29 11.33 2.23
N ILE A 120 -1.19 10.65 2.58
CA ILE A 120 -0.73 9.48 1.82
C ILE A 120 -1.69 8.30 1.98
N HIS A 121 -2.31 8.14 3.15
CA HIS A 121 -3.33 7.12 3.35
C HIS A 121 -4.61 7.39 2.56
N LEU A 122 -5.05 8.65 2.49
CA LEU A 122 -6.18 9.03 1.64
C LEU A 122 -5.86 8.75 0.16
N LEU A 123 -4.66 9.12 -0.30
CA LEU A 123 -4.22 8.85 -1.67
C LEU A 123 -4.20 7.34 -1.97
N CYS A 124 -3.73 6.53 -1.03
CA CYS A 124 -3.72 5.07 -1.17
C CYS A 124 -5.13 4.48 -1.15
N ALA A 125 -6.03 5.00 -0.31
CA ALA A 125 -7.43 4.59 -0.29
C ALA A 125 -8.14 4.90 -1.61
N ILE A 126 -7.88 6.07 -2.22
CA ILE A 126 -8.36 6.41 -3.56
C ILE A 126 -7.80 5.42 -4.59
N GLY A 127 -6.49 5.15 -4.58
CA GLY A 127 -5.87 4.20 -5.50
C GLY A 127 -6.45 2.78 -5.38
N VAL A 128 -6.68 2.30 -4.16
CA VAL A 128 -7.33 1.00 -3.93
C VAL A 128 -8.78 1.01 -4.37
N TYR A 129 -9.52 2.09 -4.11
CA TYR A 129 -10.91 2.25 -4.56
C TYR A 129 -11.02 2.17 -6.09
N LEU A 130 -10.18 2.92 -6.80
CA LEU A 130 -10.12 2.91 -8.26
C LEU A 130 -9.82 1.51 -8.81
N GLY A 131 -8.84 0.81 -8.22
CA GLY A 131 -8.48 -0.54 -8.67
C GLY A 131 -9.50 -1.63 -8.28
N ARG A 132 -10.16 -1.54 -7.12
CA ARG A 132 -11.06 -2.59 -6.60
C ARG A 132 -12.52 -2.37 -6.94
N VAL A 133 -13.02 -1.15 -6.80
CA VAL A 133 -14.45 -0.84 -6.95
C VAL A 133 -14.75 -0.46 -8.38
N GLN A 134 -13.98 0.47 -8.95
CA GLN A 134 -14.15 0.84 -10.36
C GLN A 134 -13.53 -0.18 -11.33
N ARG A 135 -12.60 -1.03 -10.86
CA ARG A 135 -11.88 -2.04 -11.67
C ARG A 135 -11.15 -1.43 -12.87
N LEU A 136 -10.60 -0.23 -12.69
CA LEU A 136 -9.81 0.42 -13.74
C LEU A 136 -8.55 -0.38 -14.01
N GLU A 137 -8.33 -0.72 -15.28
CA GLU A 137 -7.06 -1.28 -15.72
C GLU A 137 -6.09 -0.15 -16.07
N SER A 138 -4.78 -0.39 -15.93
CA SER A 138 -3.74 0.59 -16.31
C SER A 138 -3.85 1.02 -17.79
N TYR A 139 -4.47 0.19 -18.63
CA TYR A 139 -4.76 0.48 -20.03
C TYR A 139 -5.81 1.57 -20.21
N ASP A 140 -6.84 1.62 -19.36
CA ASP A 140 -7.93 2.59 -19.43
C ASP A 140 -7.43 4.02 -19.14
N ILE A 141 -6.47 4.13 -18.23
CA ILE A 141 -5.80 5.40 -17.88
C ILE A 141 -5.05 5.97 -19.09
N ILE A 142 -4.44 5.11 -19.91
CA ILE A 142 -3.65 5.52 -21.07
C ILE A 142 -4.57 5.86 -22.25
N GLN A 143 -5.62 5.07 -22.47
CA GLN A 143 -6.53 5.29 -23.60
C GLN A 143 -7.48 6.47 -23.38
N ASN A 144 -8.05 6.62 -22.18
CA ASN A 144 -9.10 7.59 -21.92
C ASN A 144 -8.95 8.27 -20.54
N PRO A 145 -7.85 9.01 -20.30
CA PRO A 145 -7.59 9.63 -19.00
C PRO A 145 -8.70 10.60 -18.57
N LEU A 146 -9.33 11.32 -19.52
CA LEU A 146 -10.41 12.26 -19.22
C LEU A 146 -11.67 11.58 -18.65
N VAL A 147 -11.98 10.36 -19.10
CA VAL A 147 -13.12 9.58 -18.60
C VAL A 147 -12.84 9.14 -17.17
N VAL A 148 -11.63 8.62 -16.92
CA VAL A 148 -11.19 8.23 -15.57
C VAL A 148 -11.25 9.40 -14.58
N PHE A 149 -10.80 10.60 -14.99
CA PHE A 149 -10.90 11.78 -14.13
C PHE A 149 -12.34 12.21 -13.87
N LYS A 150 -13.22 12.10 -14.87
CA LYS A 150 -14.63 12.43 -14.73
C LYS A 150 -15.34 11.45 -13.79
N ASP A 151 -15.03 10.17 -13.89
CA ASP A 151 -15.60 9.12 -13.03
C ASP A 151 -15.08 9.25 -11.59
N LEU A 152 -13.79 9.57 -11.41
CA LEU A 152 -13.24 9.88 -10.09
C LEU A 152 -13.90 11.13 -9.48
N TYR A 153 -14.12 12.18 -10.28
CA TYR A 153 -14.80 13.39 -9.81
C TYR A 153 -16.26 13.10 -9.44
N TYR A 154 -16.96 12.32 -10.26
CA TYR A 154 -18.31 11.86 -9.96
C TYR A 154 -18.33 11.08 -8.64
N ASP A 155 -17.41 10.13 -8.46
CA ASP A 155 -17.37 9.33 -7.23
C ASP A 155 -17.03 10.16 -6.00
N LEU A 156 -16.11 11.11 -6.10
CA LEU A 156 -15.79 12.03 -4.99
C LEU A 156 -16.95 12.99 -4.64
N THR A 157 -17.95 13.13 -5.50
CA THR A 157 -19.15 13.94 -5.23
C THR A 157 -20.36 13.13 -4.76
N HIS A 158 -20.26 11.80 -4.74
CA HIS A 158 -21.33 10.91 -4.31
C HIS A 158 -21.07 10.29 -2.93
N GLU A 159 -22.14 10.15 -2.14
CA GLU A 159 -22.04 9.70 -0.75
C GLU A 159 -21.44 8.29 -0.61
N LYS A 160 -21.88 7.33 -1.45
CA LYS A 160 -21.45 5.92 -1.32
C LYS A 160 -19.95 5.72 -1.61
N PRO A 161 -19.39 6.19 -2.74
CA PRO A 161 -17.95 6.08 -2.98
C PRO A 161 -17.10 6.77 -1.93
N VAL A 162 -17.49 7.97 -1.51
CA VAL A 162 -16.77 8.74 -0.47
C VAL A 162 -16.73 7.95 0.84
N LEU A 163 -17.84 7.34 1.27
CA LEU A 163 -17.86 6.50 2.47
C LEU A 163 -16.93 5.30 2.36
N ILE A 164 -16.82 4.67 1.18
CA ILE A 164 -15.90 3.55 0.95
C ILE A 164 -14.45 4.02 1.03
N ILE A 165 -14.11 5.14 0.37
CA ILE A 165 -12.76 5.72 0.40
C ILE A 165 -12.37 6.11 1.82
N LEU A 166 -13.27 6.74 2.57
CA LEU A 166 -13.05 7.08 3.97
C LEU A 166 -12.88 5.82 4.83
N GLY A 167 -13.69 4.78 4.59
CA GLY A 167 -13.56 3.48 5.24
C GLY A 167 -12.18 2.86 5.03
N PHE A 168 -11.69 2.83 3.79
CA PHE A 168 -10.32 2.37 3.51
C PHE A 168 -9.26 3.27 4.13
N THR A 169 -9.44 4.58 4.11
CA THR A 169 -8.50 5.54 4.71
C THR A 169 -8.35 5.27 6.21
N LEU A 170 -9.46 5.12 6.93
CA LEU A 170 -9.47 4.83 8.36
C LEU A 170 -8.88 3.44 8.65
N LEU A 171 -9.20 2.44 7.84
CA LEU A 171 -8.62 1.10 7.95
C LEU A 171 -7.10 1.13 7.81
N PHE A 172 -6.58 1.76 6.75
CA PHE A 172 -5.15 1.83 6.49
C PHE A 172 -4.43 2.66 7.53
N TYR A 173 -5.00 3.77 7.98
CA TYR A 173 -4.42 4.57 9.06
C TYR A 173 -4.40 3.80 10.38
N GLY A 174 -5.49 3.13 10.74
CA GLY A 174 -5.58 2.32 11.96
C GLY A 174 -4.56 1.18 11.96
N LEU A 175 -4.47 0.42 10.87
CA LEU A 175 -3.47 -0.64 10.72
C LEU A 175 -2.05 -0.07 10.73
N TYR A 176 -1.81 1.06 10.08
CA TYR A 176 -0.50 1.73 10.10
C TYR A 176 -0.08 2.08 11.53
N LEU A 177 -0.98 2.59 12.37
CA LEU A 177 -0.67 2.88 13.77
C LEU A 177 -0.29 1.63 14.55
N VAL A 178 -0.99 0.52 14.34
CA VAL A 178 -0.69 -0.77 15.01
C VAL A 178 0.70 -1.27 14.60
N PHE A 179 0.96 -1.39 13.30
CA PHE A 179 2.25 -1.86 12.80
C PHE A 179 3.39 -0.93 13.18
N ASN A 180 3.20 0.39 13.07
CA ASN A 180 4.21 1.35 13.48
C ASN A 180 4.54 1.27 14.99
N GLN A 181 3.56 0.98 15.84
CA GLN A 181 3.81 0.72 17.26
C GLN A 181 4.59 -0.58 17.48
N LEU A 182 4.25 -1.65 16.76
CA LEU A 182 5.01 -2.91 16.82
C LEU A 182 6.47 -2.69 16.38
N ASN A 183 6.67 -1.97 15.28
CA ASN A 183 7.99 -1.63 14.74
C ASN A 183 8.81 -0.76 15.70
N GLN A 184 8.15 0.11 16.46
CA GLN A 184 8.80 0.85 17.52
C GLN A 184 9.26 -0.07 18.67
N LYS A 185 8.41 -1.01 19.09
CA LYS A 185 8.72 -1.94 20.20
C LYS A 185 9.86 -2.90 19.86
N ILE A 186 9.93 -3.38 18.63
CA ILE A 186 11.01 -4.28 18.17
C ILE A 186 12.28 -3.51 17.75
N GLY A 187 12.30 -2.17 17.84
CA GLY A 187 13.46 -1.34 17.52
C GLY A 187 13.71 -1.11 16.03
N LEU A 188 12.85 -1.60 15.14
CA LEU A 188 12.97 -1.42 13.69
C LEU A 188 12.94 0.07 13.30
N ASN A 189 12.02 0.84 13.90
CA ASN A 189 11.93 2.28 13.65
C ASN A 189 13.20 3.02 14.04
N THR A 190 13.74 2.72 15.22
CA THR A 190 14.99 3.33 15.70
C THR A 190 16.16 2.99 14.76
N TRP A 191 16.24 1.75 14.29
CA TRP A 191 17.26 1.33 13.33
C TRP A 191 17.11 2.07 11.98
N LEU A 192 15.88 2.19 11.46
CA LEU A 192 15.61 2.92 10.22
C LEU A 192 15.98 4.40 10.34
N ASP A 193 15.58 5.04 11.44
CA ASP A 193 15.85 6.45 11.72
C ASP A 193 17.37 6.71 11.76
N ASN A 194 18.12 5.89 12.51
CA ASN A 194 19.58 5.99 12.60
C ASN A 194 20.25 5.80 11.24
N LYS A 195 19.83 4.79 10.47
CA LYS A 195 20.43 4.49 9.16
C LYS A 195 20.18 5.59 8.12
N MET A 196 19.05 6.28 8.22
CA MET A 196 18.76 7.43 7.35
C MET A 196 19.53 8.69 7.75
N GLN A 197 19.84 8.85 9.04
CA GLN A 197 20.68 9.95 9.53
C GLN A 197 22.16 9.75 9.19
N THR A 198 22.69 8.53 9.33
CA THR A 198 24.12 8.24 9.05
C THR A 198 24.52 8.34 7.58
N LYS A 199 23.54 8.34 6.67
CA LYS A 199 23.75 8.51 5.23
C LYS A 199 23.95 9.98 4.82
N GLN A 200 23.52 10.93 5.66
CA GLN A 200 23.62 12.36 5.39
C GLN A 200 25.02 12.87 5.70
#